data_AF-A0A7K3VNT4-F1
#
_entry.id   AF-A0A7K3VNT4-F1
#
_cell.length_a   1.000
_cell.length_b   1.000
_cell.length_c   1.000
_cell.angle_alpha   90.00
_cell.angle_beta   90.00
_cell.angle_gamma   90.00
#
_symmetry.space_group_name_H-M   'P 1'
#
loop_
_entity.id
_entity.type
_entity.pdbx_description
1 polymer ?
#
loop_
_entity_poly.entity_id
_entity_poly.type
_entity_poly.pdbx_seq_one_letter_code
_entity_poly.pdbx_strand_id
1 'polypeptide(L)'
;MYYSNRSWKHQNFVFIQPFVDVEGDLPIVELFLDTNAFIRLLHDISFLDGLKRIPGIQGYFLNPSIALAEQWLSNPKFRENANETDPMLRGKMIKIFVAQAAKGGLAFDNGYVDKMIAACRREEDNLRYMAGTLFAYIAAIRSLQRRKMDTEERIERFVGVLRREVPRFSGLIALAALTFASLKHRRLCGRDGRAIVAFVDSFFSPKGSEPDYLTLGYLRNRAMDLLCWYWMPYFSRGYLRNSDVAPIVVTGDKFLAAVPFRFIPPLRPQSPSGPLALGLFKDDMNPSDAQLYLDIFNRLHVPTNDLVIDQDRKQELVANLYDGVRGMLHAEDLKGFDQGRMWIFPGTVLNPDC
;
A
#
# COMPACT_ATOMS: atom_id res chain seq x y z
N MET A 1 -16.35 17.51 3.87
CA MET A 1 -16.52 16.10 4.28
C MET A 1 -15.32 15.71 5.10
N TYR A 2 -15.48 15.65 6.42
CA TYR A 2 -14.46 15.20 7.36
C TYR A 2 -14.46 13.67 7.40
N TYR A 3 -13.29 13.07 7.29
CA TYR A 3 -13.10 11.63 7.35
C TYR A 3 -12.38 11.38 8.68
N SER A 4 -13.10 11.02 9.75
CA SER A 4 -12.55 10.87 11.11
C SER A 4 -11.77 12.10 11.63
N ASN A 5 -11.39 12.11 12.92
CA ASN A 5 -10.49 13.14 13.47
C ASN A 5 -9.04 13.02 12.96
N ARG A 6 -8.76 12.03 12.10
CA ARG A 6 -7.43 11.68 11.63
C ARG A 6 -7.20 11.98 10.15
N SER A 7 -8.15 12.57 9.44
CA SER A 7 -7.89 12.97 8.07
C SER A 7 -8.60 14.23 7.58
N TRP A 8 -7.88 14.98 6.76
CA TRP A 8 -8.23 16.32 6.34
C TRP A 8 -8.14 16.40 4.82
N LYS A 9 -9.25 16.77 4.18
CA LYS A 9 -9.32 16.91 2.71
C LYS A 9 -8.96 18.32 2.27
N HIS A 10 -8.12 18.43 1.24
CA HIS A 10 -7.83 19.67 0.55
C HIS A 10 -7.67 19.42 -0.95
N GLN A 11 -8.42 20.13 -1.79
CA GLN A 11 -8.49 19.87 -3.22
C GLN A 11 -8.81 18.37 -3.50
N ASN A 12 -7.98 17.72 -4.32
CA ASN A 12 -8.07 16.31 -4.67
C ASN A 12 -7.24 15.39 -3.74
N PHE A 13 -6.64 15.95 -2.68
CA PHE A 13 -5.77 15.22 -1.76
C PHE A 13 -6.40 15.06 -0.38
N VAL A 14 -5.99 14.00 0.31
CA VAL A 14 -6.32 13.72 1.70
C VAL A 14 -5.02 13.60 2.49
N PHE A 15 -4.95 14.33 3.60
CA PHE A 15 -3.90 14.26 4.60
C PHE A 15 -4.40 13.32 5.69
N ILE A 16 -3.67 12.25 5.98
CA ILE A 16 -4.13 11.14 6.81
C ILE A 16 -3.09 10.89 7.88
N GLN A 17 -3.47 10.95 9.15
CA GLN A 17 -2.69 10.38 10.23
C GLN A 17 -2.82 8.84 10.14
N PRO A 18 -1.75 8.12 9.78
CA PRO A 18 -1.86 6.75 9.31
C PRO A 18 -2.02 5.74 10.45
N PHE A 19 -1.58 6.09 11.65
CA PHE A 19 -1.57 5.20 12.81
C PHE A 19 -2.76 5.46 13.72
N VAL A 20 -3.44 4.38 14.13
CA VAL A 20 -4.61 4.48 15.01
C VAL A 20 -4.24 4.79 16.46
N ASP A 21 -3.04 4.41 16.89
CA ASP A 21 -2.56 4.54 18.27
C ASP A 21 -1.82 5.87 18.54
N VAL A 22 -2.00 6.87 17.66
CA VAL A 22 -1.48 8.22 17.85
C VAL A 22 -2.64 9.16 18.13
N GLU A 23 -2.61 9.78 19.31
CA GLU A 23 -3.57 10.78 19.76
C GLU A 23 -2.84 12.06 20.18
N GLY A 24 -3.54 13.19 20.14
CA GLY A 24 -3.01 14.48 20.60
C GLY A 24 -2.62 15.44 19.48
N ASP A 25 -2.08 16.59 19.89
CA ASP A 25 -1.64 17.64 18.98
C ASP A 25 -0.45 17.18 18.13
N LEU A 26 -0.41 17.65 16.88
CA LEU A 26 0.62 17.30 15.90
C LEU A 26 1.46 18.55 15.57
N PRO A 27 2.27 19.08 16.51
CA PRO A 27 2.96 20.36 16.30
C PRO A 27 3.96 20.30 15.15
N ILE A 28 4.60 19.16 14.93
CA ILE A 28 5.52 18.95 13.81
C ILE A 28 5.12 17.66 13.09
N VAL A 29 5.00 17.72 11.77
CA VAL A 29 4.61 16.55 10.96
C VAL A 29 5.61 16.22 9.87
N GLU A 30 5.70 14.94 9.50
CA GLU A 30 6.41 14.49 8.31
C GLU A 30 5.40 14.00 7.28
N LEU A 31 5.38 14.64 6.11
CA LEU A 31 4.44 14.33 5.04
C LEU A 31 5.01 13.24 4.12
N PHE A 32 4.48 12.03 4.26
CA PHE A 32 4.77 10.90 3.36
C PHE A 32 3.91 11.02 2.10
N LEU A 33 4.57 11.25 0.97
CA LEU A 33 3.88 11.47 -0.30
C LEU A 33 3.70 10.15 -1.06
N ASP A 34 2.47 9.82 -1.43
CA ASP A 34 2.21 8.83 -2.47
C ASP A 34 2.65 9.37 -3.85
N THR A 35 2.63 8.53 -4.88
CA THR A 35 3.02 8.96 -6.23
C THR A 35 2.17 10.12 -6.75
N ASN A 36 0.86 10.14 -6.48
CA ASN A 36 0.00 11.22 -6.95
C ASN A 36 0.38 12.57 -6.32
N ALA A 37 0.64 12.60 -5.01
CA ALA A 37 1.05 13.79 -4.28
C ALA A 37 2.47 14.23 -4.67
N PHE A 38 3.39 13.28 -4.84
CA PHE A 38 4.74 13.57 -5.32
C PHE A 38 4.72 14.19 -6.72
N ILE A 39 4.01 13.59 -7.68
CA ILE A 39 3.91 14.12 -9.04
C ILE A 39 3.25 15.50 -9.05
N ARG A 40 2.21 15.71 -8.25
CA ARG A 40 1.58 17.03 -8.10
C ARG A 40 2.59 18.07 -7.61
N LEU A 41 3.37 17.74 -6.60
CA LEU A 41 4.36 18.63 -6.02
C LEU A 41 5.48 19.02 -7.00
N LEU A 42 5.80 18.18 -7.99
CA LEU A 42 6.76 18.54 -9.06
C LEU A 42 6.32 19.79 -9.85
N HIS A 43 5.03 20.09 -9.85
CA HIS A 43 4.43 21.19 -10.61
C HIS A 43 3.90 22.32 -9.73
N ASP A 44 3.27 21.97 -8.60
CA ASP A 44 2.49 22.90 -7.81
C ASP A 44 2.55 22.55 -6.32
N ILE A 45 3.07 23.46 -5.51
CA ILE A 45 3.19 23.31 -4.05
C ILE A 45 1.93 23.76 -3.30
N SER A 46 0.99 24.46 -3.95
CA SER A 46 -0.18 25.06 -3.29
C SER A 46 -1.09 24.02 -2.63
N PHE A 47 -1.09 22.76 -3.06
CA PHE A 47 -1.89 21.73 -2.39
C PHE A 47 -1.44 21.46 -0.94
N LEU A 48 -0.20 21.84 -0.58
CA LEU A 48 0.27 21.81 0.81
C LEU A 48 -0.43 22.84 1.71
N ASP A 49 -1.18 23.81 1.15
CA ASP A 49 -2.09 24.66 1.94
C ASP A 49 -3.13 23.85 2.72
N GLY A 50 -3.34 22.58 2.34
CA GLY A 50 -4.12 21.62 3.13
C GLY A 50 -3.61 21.43 4.57
N LEU A 51 -2.32 21.66 4.84
CA LEU A 51 -1.74 21.62 6.19
C LEU A 51 -2.43 22.59 7.16
N LYS A 52 -2.90 23.76 6.67
CA LYS A 52 -3.63 24.76 7.48
C LYS A 52 -4.96 24.22 8.03
N ARG A 53 -5.43 23.07 7.55
CA ARG A 53 -6.66 22.41 8.00
C ARG A 53 -6.42 21.42 9.14
N ILE A 54 -5.15 21.09 9.41
CA ILE A 54 -4.77 20.15 10.46
C ILE A 54 -4.53 20.97 11.74
N PRO A 55 -5.32 20.75 12.81
CA PRO A 55 -5.17 21.51 14.05
C PRO A 55 -3.78 21.33 14.68
N GLY A 56 -3.23 22.41 15.22
CA GLY A 56 -2.01 22.38 16.03
C GLY A 56 -0.68 22.33 15.25
N ILE A 57 -0.68 22.20 13.91
CA ILE A 57 0.56 22.17 13.13
C ILE A 57 1.31 23.51 13.20
N GLN A 58 2.59 23.41 13.54
CA GLN A 58 3.56 24.51 13.59
C GLN A 58 4.70 24.34 12.56
N GLY A 59 5.03 23.10 12.19
CA GLY A 59 6.10 22.80 11.22
C GLY A 59 5.86 21.50 10.46
N TYR A 60 6.53 21.34 9.31
CA TYR A 60 6.45 20.12 8.53
C TYR A 60 7.73 19.79 7.74
N PHE A 61 7.92 18.51 7.47
CA PHE A 61 8.92 17.97 6.54
C PHE A 61 8.23 17.26 5.38
N LEU A 62 8.93 17.11 4.25
CA LEU A 62 8.46 16.31 3.11
C LEU A 62 9.29 15.05 2.96
N ASN A 63 8.62 13.92 2.89
CA ASN A 63 9.23 12.61 2.71
C ASN A 63 8.68 11.94 1.44
N PRO A 64 9.46 11.90 0.35
CA PRO A 64 9.02 11.28 -0.90
C PRO A 64 9.31 9.77 -0.97
N SER A 65 9.80 9.12 0.10
CA SER A 65 10.35 7.76 0.08
C SER A 65 9.40 6.70 -0.54
N ILE A 66 8.19 6.52 0.03
CA ILE A 66 6.94 6.79 -0.68
C ILE A 66 6.92 6.54 -2.20
N ALA A 67 6.61 7.64 -2.87
CA ALA A 67 6.62 7.77 -4.31
C ALA A 67 7.93 7.31 -4.96
N LEU A 68 9.11 7.56 -4.35
CA LEU A 68 10.38 7.18 -4.98
C LEU A 68 10.56 5.66 -5.07
N ALA A 69 10.10 4.90 -4.07
CA ALA A 69 10.05 3.45 -4.09
C ALA A 69 9.12 2.94 -5.21
N GLU A 70 7.93 3.53 -5.33
CA GLU A 70 7.00 3.21 -6.40
C GLU A 70 7.56 3.55 -7.79
N GLN A 71 8.13 4.74 -7.97
CA GLN A 71 8.76 5.15 -9.23
C GLN A 71 9.96 4.26 -9.57
N TRP A 72 10.77 3.88 -8.58
CA TRP A 72 11.88 2.95 -8.78
C TRP A 72 11.41 1.61 -9.32
N LEU A 73 10.31 1.06 -8.82
CA LEU A 73 9.78 -0.22 -9.31
C LEU A 73 9.06 -0.08 -10.66
N SER A 74 8.19 0.91 -10.79
CA SER A 74 7.17 0.95 -11.86
C SER A 74 7.56 1.79 -13.08
N ASN A 75 8.54 2.70 -12.96
CA ASN A 75 8.89 3.66 -14.00
C ASN A 75 10.34 3.45 -14.52
N PRO A 76 10.53 2.77 -15.67
CA PRO A 76 11.85 2.55 -16.25
C PRO A 76 12.64 3.84 -16.47
N LYS A 77 11.97 4.91 -16.93
CA LYS A 77 12.62 6.22 -17.14
C LYS A 77 13.15 6.79 -15.85
N PHE A 78 12.48 6.58 -14.72
CA PHE A 78 13.00 7.03 -13.42
C PHE A 78 14.33 6.32 -13.09
N ARG A 79 14.41 5.00 -13.29
CA ARG A 79 15.65 4.23 -13.10
C ARG A 79 16.76 4.64 -14.08
N GLU A 80 16.43 4.84 -15.35
CA GLU A 80 17.38 5.34 -16.36
C GLU A 80 17.97 6.70 -15.93
N ASN A 81 17.12 7.66 -15.57
CA ASN A 81 17.57 8.95 -15.05
C ASN A 81 18.37 8.82 -13.74
N ALA A 82 18.10 7.82 -12.90
CA ALA A 82 18.86 7.61 -11.67
C ALA A 82 20.24 6.98 -11.91
N ASN A 83 20.41 6.26 -13.03
CA ASN A 83 21.67 5.62 -13.43
C ASN A 83 22.49 6.47 -14.42
N GLU A 84 21.99 7.66 -14.78
CA GLU A 84 22.68 8.56 -15.69
C GLU A 84 24.06 9.00 -15.14
N THR A 85 25.02 9.11 -16.04
CA THR A 85 26.41 9.48 -15.73
C THR A 85 26.59 10.99 -15.63
N ASP A 86 25.83 11.75 -16.43
CA ASP A 86 25.81 13.22 -16.37
C ASP A 86 25.17 13.68 -15.05
N PRO A 87 25.93 14.35 -14.15
CA PRO A 87 25.41 14.85 -12.89
C PRO A 87 24.27 15.85 -13.05
N MET A 88 24.08 16.50 -14.20
CA MET A 88 22.96 17.43 -14.43
C MET A 88 21.65 16.69 -14.66
N LEU A 89 21.70 15.59 -15.41
CA LEU A 89 20.54 14.76 -15.75
C LEU A 89 20.20 13.74 -14.66
N ARG A 90 21.20 13.28 -13.90
CA ARG A 90 21.01 12.29 -12.85
C ARG A 90 19.99 12.72 -11.81
N GLY A 91 19.01 11.87 -11.53
CA GLY A 91 17.99 12.11 -10.51
C GLY A 91 17.11 13.34 -10.78
N LYS A 92 16.89 13.71 -12.05
CA LYS A 92 16.14 14.91 -12.47
C LYS A 92 14.81 15.09 -11.73
N MET A 93 14.01 14.04 -11.57
CA MET A 93 12.72 14.14 -10.86
C MET A 93 12.89 14.50 -9.37
N ILE A 94 13.90 13.94 -8.70
CA ILE A 94 14.20 14.26 -7.30
C ILE A 94 14.70 15.70 -7.16
N LYS A 95 15.52 16.18 -8.11
CA LYS A 95 15.95 17.58 -8.15
C LYS A 95 14.79 18.56 -8.33
N ILE A 96 13.85 18.25 -9.22
CA ILE A 96 12.63 19.06 -9.40
C ILE A 96 11.83 19.09 -8.10
N PHE A 97 11.65 17.94 -7.43
CA PHE A 97 11.02 17.86 -6.12
C PHE A 97 11.70 18.78 -5.09
N VAL A 98 13.03 18.69 -4.96
CA VAL A 98 13.81 19.54 -4.02
C VAL A 98 13.63 21.02 -4.35
N ALA A 99 13.72 21.40 -5.63
CA ALA A 99 13.58 22.79 -6.06
C ALA A 99 12.17 23.34 -5.79
N GLN A 100 11.12 22.53 -5.99
CA GLN A 100 9.75 22.96 -5.67
C GLN A 100 9.52 23.07 -4.16
N ALA A 101 9.99 22.08 -3.39
CA ALA A 101 9.91 22.09 -1.93
C ALA A 101 10.64 23.30 -1.33
N ALA A 102 11.78 23.71 -1.90
CA ALA A 102 12.52 24.89 -1.48
C ALA A 102 11.74 26.21 -1.65
N LYS A 103 10.84 26.30 -2.65
CA LYS A 103 9.93 27.46 -2.79
C LYS A 103 8.97 27.58 -1.61
N GLY A 104 8.68 26.47 -0.93
CA GLY A 104 7.90 26.43 0.31
C GLY A 104 8.72 26.65 1.58
N GLY A 105 10.00 27.01 1.47
CA GLY A 105 10.90 27.28 2.60
C GLY A 105 11.60 26.05 3.18
N LEU A 106 11.52 24.89 2.51
CA LEU A 106 12.16 23.66 2.99
C LEU A 106 13.62 23.55 2.54
N ALA A 107 14.49 23.14 3.46
CA ALA A 107 15.90 22.88 3.19
C ALA A 107 16.17 21.37 3.08
N PHE A 108 17.13 21.00 2.23
CA PHE A 108 17.58 19.63 2.03
C PHE A 108 19.10 19.56 2.13
N ASP A 109 19.60 18.46 2.66
CA ASP A 109 21.04 18.21 2.75
C ASP A 109 21.74 18.22 1.39
N ASN A 110 23.01 18.62 1.40
CA ASN A 110 23.91 18.32 0.29
C ASN A 110 23.96 16.81 0.02
N GLY A 111 23.84 16.43 -1.24
CA GLY A 111 23.81 15.02 -1.66
C GLY A 111 22.48 14.30 -1.43
N TYR A 112 21.39 14.99 -1.06
CA TYR A 112 20.07 14.39 -0.86
C TYR A 112 19.63 13.50 -2.04
N VAL A 113 19.85 13.97 -3.27
CA VAL A 113 19.49 13.23 -4.50
C VAL A 113 20.17 11.86 -4.54
N ASP A 114 21.48 11.82 -4.30
CA ASP A 114 22.24 10.57 -4.31
C ASP A 114 21.88 9.65 -3.15
N LYS A 115 21.63 10.20 -1.96
CA LYS A 115 21.14 9.44 -0.81
C LYS A 115 19.81 8.74 -1.14
N MET A 116 18.87 9.43 -1.79
CA MET A 116 17.58 8.87 -2.18
C MET A 116 17.71 7.78 -3.26
N ILE A 117 18.53 7.99 -4.29
CA ILE A 117 18.81 6.97 -5.32
C ILE A 117 19.45 5.73 -4.69
N ALA A 118 20.45 5.92 -3.83
CA ALA A 118 21.13 4.83 -3.14
C ALA A 118 20.17 4.05 -2.23
N ALA A 119 19.24 4.73 -1.55
CA ALA A 119 18.20 4.09 -0.76
C ALA A 119 17.27 3.22 -1.63
N CYS A 120 16.77 3.73 -2.75
CA CYS A 120 15.93 2.94 -3.67
C CYS A 120 16.66 1.70 -4.19
N ARG A 121 17.95 1.84 -4.55
CA ARG A 121 18.76 0.71 -5.04
C ARG A 121 19.01 -0.33 -3.96
N ARG A 122 19.36 0.10 -2.74
CA ARG A 122 19.62 -0.81 -1.61
C ARG A 122 18.39 -1.63 -1.24
N GLU A 123 17.20 -1.03 -1.31
CA GLU A 123 15.96 -1.68 -0.94
C GLU A 123 15.26 -2.40 -2.12
N GLU A 124 15.89 -2.50 -3.30
CA GLU A 124 15.22 -3.03 -4.51
C GLU A 124 14.69 -4.45 -4.33
N ASP A 125 15.46 -5.35 -3.71
CA ASP A 125 15.03 -6.73 -3.51
C ASP A 125 13.85 -6.83 -2.54
N ASN A 126 13.88 -6.03 -1.45
CA ASN A 126 12.77 -5.93 -0.50
C ASN A 126 11.52 -5.35 -1.19
N LEU A 127 11.71 -4.32 -2.01
CA LEU A 127 10.67 -3.68 -2.82
C LEU A 127 10.01 -4.68 -3.76
N ARG A 128 10.80 -5.47 -4.49
CA ARG A 128 10.31 -6.52 -5.40
C ARG A 128 9.59 -7.63 -4.65
N TYR A 129 10.16 -8.14 -3.57
CA TYR A 129 9.52 -9.16 -2.72
C TYR A 129 8.12 -8.73 -2.27
N MET A 130 7.99 -7.51 -1.77
CA MET A 130 6.70 -7.00 -1.29
C MET A 130 5.73 -6.71 -2.43
N ALA A 131 6.20 -6.13 -3.52
CA ALA A 131 5.37 -5.91 -4.71
C ALA A 131 4.87 -7.24 -5.31
N GLY A 132 5.71 -8.27 -5.38
CA GLY A 132 5.31 -9.61 -5.83
C GLY A 132 4.29 -10.25 -4.91
N THR A 133 4.47 -10.11 -3.60
CA THR A 133 3.48 -10.58 -2.63
C THR A 133 2.13 -9.85 -2.81
N LEU A 134 2.15 -8.52 -2.98
CA LEU A 134 0.96 -7.72 -3.26
C LEU A 134 0.26 -8.16 -4.55
N PHE A 135 1.00 -8.42 -5.63
CA PHE A 135 0.44 -8.90 -6.90
C PHE A 135 -0.37 -10.18 -6.70
N ALA A 136 0.19 -11.18 -6.02
CA ALA A 136 -0.46 -12.46 -5.80
C ALA A 136 -1.72 -12.35 -4.94
N TYR A 137 -1.67 -11.58 -3.86
CA TYR A 137 -2.86 -11.35 -3.04
C TYR A 137 -3.95 -10.56 -3.78
N ILE A 138 -3.59 -9.54 -4.56
CA ILE A 138 -4.57 -8.78 -5.37
C ILE A 138 -5.22 -9.69 -6.41
N ALA A 139 -4.43 -10.53 -7.09
CA ALA A 139 -4.94 -11.51 -8.04
C ALA A 139 -5.94 -12.48 -7.38
N ALA A 140 -5.58 -13.02 -6.20
CA ALA A 140 -6.45 -13.91 -5.44
C ALA A 140 -7.76 -13.23 -5.02
N ILE A 141 -7.68 -12.05 -4.39
CA ILE A 141 -8.85 -11.31 -3.90
C ILE A 141 -9.76 -10.93 -5.07
N ARG A 142 -9.21 -10.39 -6.16
CA ARG A 142 -9.98 -10.05 -7.36
C ARG A 142 -10.67 -11.27 -7.97
N SER A 143 -9.96 -12.39 -8.10
CA SER A 143 -10.54 -13.60 -8.70
C SER A 143 -11.72 -14.11 -7.87
N LEU A 144 -11.59 -14.13 -6.54
CA LEU A 144 -12.66 -14.52 -5.62
C LEU A 144 -13.81 -13.51 -5.59
N GLN A 145 -13.53 -12.22 -5.72
CA GLN A 145 -14.55 -11.17 -5.75
C GLN A 145 -15.41 -11.23 -7.03
N ARG A 146 -14.81 -11.46 -8.20
CA ARG A 146 -15.53 -11.52 -9.49
C ARG A 146 -16.45 -12.74 -9.61
N ARG A 147 -16.15 -13.84 -8.92
CA ARG A 147 -16.90 -15.09 -9.04
C ARG A 147 -18.24 -15.01 -8.33
N LYS A 148 -19.26 -15.61 -8.96
CA LYS A 148 -20.53 -15.94 -8.30
C LYS A 148 -20.33 -17.18 -7.43
N MET A 149 -19.97 -16.94 -6.18
CA MET A 149 -19.84 -17.94 -5.13
C MET A 149 -20.39 -17.38 -3.82
N ASP A 150 -20.62 -18.22 -2.82
CA ASP A 150 -20.98 -17.74 -1.48
C ASP A 150 -19.74 -17.25 -0.72
N THR A 151 -19.94 -16.73 0.49
CA THR A 151 -18.83 -16.18 1.29
C THR A 151 -17.97 -17.28 1.92
N GLU A 152 -18.57 -18.44 2.22
CA GLU A 152 -17.90 -19.55 2.87
C GLU A 152 -16.88 -20.18 1.91
N GLU A 153 -17.28 -20.42 0.66
CA GLU A 153 -16.39 -20.92 -0.39
C GLU A 153 -15.23 -19.96 -0.67
N ARG A 154 -15.45 -18.63 -0.62
CA ARG A 154 -14.37 -17.64 -0.75
C ARG A 154 -13.35 -17.76 0.37
N ILE A 155 -13.83 -17.88 1.60
CA ILE A 155 -12.99 -18.04 2.79
C ILE A 155 -12.17 -19.32 2.67
N GLU A 156 -12.81 -20.45 2.36
CA GLU A 156 -12.12 -21.74 2.22
C GLU A 156 -11.04 -21.72 1.13
N ARG A 157 -11.35 -21.16 -0.05
CA ARG A 157 -10.37 -21.04 -1.14
C ARG A 157 -9.19 -20.15 -0.75
N PHE A 158 -9.43 -19.01 -0.09
CA PHE A 158 -8.36 -18.12 0.35
C PHE A 158 -7.51 -18.74 1.46
N VAL A 159 -8.14 -19.41 2.44
CA VAL A 159 -7.44 -20.17 3.49
C VAL A 159 -6.59 -21.31 2.87
N GLY A 160 -7.09 -21.95 1.82
CA GLY A 160 -6.34 -22.94 1.04
C GLY A 160 -5.01 -22.41 0.51
N VAL A 161 -4.96 -21.13 0.09
CA VAL A 161 -3.70 -20.46 -0.28
C VAL A 161 -2.83 -20.19 0.96
N LEU A 162 -3.42 -19.64 2.03
CA LEU A 162 -2.68 -19.28 3.25
C LEU A 162 -2.03 -20.47 3.98
N ARG A 163 -2.53 -21.69 3.76
CA ARG A 163 -1.97 -22.93 4.33
C ARG A 163 -0.71 -23.43 3.61
N ARG A 164 -0.39 -22.94 2.41
CA ARG A 164 0.75 -23.40 1.58
C ARG A 164 2.11 -22.82 1.99
N GLU A 165 2.33 -22.51 3.27
CA GLU A 165 3.56 -21.81 3.71
C GLU A 165 3.91 -20.60 2.83
N VAL A 166 3.12 -19.53 2.95
CA VAL A 166 3.23 -18.32 2.14
C VAL A 166 3.59 -17.12 3.02
N PRO A 167 4.03 -15.97 2.47
CA PRO A 167 4.14 -14.74 3.22
C PRO A 167 2.75 -14.31 3.69
N ARG A 168 2.51 -14.32 5.00
CA ARG A 168 1.22 -13.93 5.59
C ARG A 168 1.27 -12.47 5.97
N PHE A 169 0.63 -11.64 5.16
CA PHE A 169 0.59 -10.20 5.36
C PHE A 169 -0.76 -9.82 5.97
N SER A 170 -0.77 -9.49 7.26
CA SER A 170 -2.00 -9.15 8.00
C SER A 170 -2.83 -8.08 7.29
N GLY A 171 -2.17 -7.09 6.66
CA GLY A 171 -2.82 -6.08 5.79
C GLY A 171 -3.68 -6.72 4.71
N LEU A 172 -3.11 -7.62 3.91
CA LEU A 172 -3.80 -8.20 2.77
C LEU A 172 -4.87 -9.21 3.19
N ILE A 173 -4.66 -9.91 4.30
CA ILE A 173 -5.69 -10.75 4.93
C ILE A 173 -6.86 -9.90 5.43
N ALA A 174 -6.58 -8.75 6.06
CA ALA A 174 -7.60 -7.79 6.49
C ALA A 174 -8.37 -7.20 5.31
N LEU A 175 -7.67 -6.85 4.22
CA LEU A 175 -8.31 -6.36 3.01
C LEU A 175 -9.20 -7.44 2.35
N ALA A 176 -8.74 -8.70 2.33
CA ALA A 176 -9.54 -9.84 1.85
C ALA A 176 -10.81 -10.02 2.70
N ALA A 177 -10.68 -9.99 4.03
CA ALA A 177 -11.82 -10.08 4.94
C ALA A 177 -12.84 -8.96 4.72
N LEU A 178 -12.38 -7.72 4.58
CA LEU A 178 -13.25 -6.57 4.33
C LEU A 178 -13.94 -6.68 2.95
N THR A 179 -13.23 -7.19 1.95
CA THR A 179 -13.80 -7.46 0.63
C THR A 179 -14.90 -8.50 0.72
N PHE A 180 -14.66 -9.63 1.39
CA PHE A 180 -15.66 -10.69 1.52
C PHE A 180 -16.86 -10.25 2.38
N ALA A 181 -16.64 -9.48 3.44
CA ALA A 181 -17.72 -8.85 4.22
C ALA A 181 -18.59 -7.94 3.35
N SER A 182 -17.97 -7.10 2.51
CA SER A 182 -18.67 -6.19 1.60
C SER A 182 -19.46 -6.93 0.51
N LEU A 183 -18.99 -8.10 0.07
CA LEU A 183 -19.71 -8.95 -0.87
C LEU A 183 -20.91 -9.65 -0.22
N LYS A 184 -20.73 -10.16 1.00
CA LYS A 184 -21.79 -10.80 1.81
C LYS A 184 -22.89 -9.80 2.15
N HIS A 185 -22.50 -8.59 2.51
CA HIS A 185 -23.40 -7.52 2.88
C HIS A 185 -23.24 -6.32 1.93
N ARG A 186 -23.93 -6.35 0.78
CA ARG A 186 -23.87 -5.30 -0.25
C ARG A 186 -24.34 -3.91 0.20
N ARG A 187 -24.86 -3.78 1.42
CA ARG A 187 -25.25 -2.50 2.05
C ARG A 187 -24.25 -2.04 3.12
N LEU A 188 -23.13 -2.74 3.27
CA LEU A 188 -22.10 -2.42 4.26
C LEU A 188 -21.63 -0.98 4.08
N CYS A 189 -21.84 -0.18 5.13
CA CYS A 189 -21.57 1.23 5.14
C CYS A 189 -20.79 1.63 6.40
N GLY A 190 -20.01 2.70 6.28
CA GLY A 190 -19.44 3.37 7.44
C GLY A 190 -20.51 4.08 8.26
N ARG A 191 -20.16 4.56 9.45
CA ARG A 191 -21.06 5.33 10.33
C ARG A 191 -21.61 6.61 9.68
N ASP A 192 -20.88 7.18 8.72
CA ASP A 192 -21.31 8.32 7.92
C ASP A 192 -22.22 7.95 6.74
N GLY A 193 -22.66 6.69 6.65
CA GLY A 193 -23.53 6.17 5.61
C GLY A 193 -22.83 5.92 4.26
N ARG A 194 -21.51 6.11 4.15
CA ARG A 194 -20.81 5.86 2.89
C ARG A 194 -20.66 4.37 2.61
N ALA A 195 -21.02 3.98 1.39
CA ALA A 195 -20.92 2.61 0.91
C ALA A 195 -19.45 2.18 0.76
N ILE A 196 -18.98 1.32 1.66
CA ILE A 196 -17.61 0.76 1.62
C ILE A 196 -17.48 -0.16 0.40
N VAL A 197 -18.53 -0.94 0.13
CA VAL A 197 -18.61 -1.83 -1.03
C VAL A 197 -18.31 -1.12 -2.35
N ALA A 198 -18.75 0.13 -2.53
CA ALA A 198 -18.51 0.88 -3.76
C ALA A 198 -17.03 1.21 -3.97
N PHE A 199 -16.31 1.53 -2.89
CA PHE A 199 -14.86 1.76 -2.95
C PHE A 199 -14.11 0.46 -3.23
N VAL A 200 -14.47 -0.65 -2.58
CA VAL A 200 -13.88 -1.97 -2.81
C VAL A 200 -14.12 -2.42 -4.26
N ASP A 201 -15.36 -2.35 -4.75
CA ASP A 201 -15.71 -2.74 -6.11
C ASP A 201 -15.00 -1.84 -7.14
N SER A 202 -14.93 -0.53 -6.91
CA SER A 202 -14.20 0.40 -7.79
C SER A 202 -12.68 0.16 -7.78
N PHE A 203 -12.10 -0.21 -6.64
CA PHE A 203 -10.69 -0.57 -6.56
C PHE A 203 -10.39 -1.88 -7.29
N PHE A 204 -11.27 -2.87 -7.23
CA PHE A 204 -11.04 -4.11 -7.97
C PHE A 204 -11.58 -4.09 -9.39
N SER A 205 -12.22 -3.02 -9.86
CA SER A 205 -12.64 -2.90 -11.27
C SER A 205 -11.46 -2.51 -12.19
N PRO A 206 -11.47 -2.89 -13.49
CA PRO A 206 -10.55 -2.32 -14.47
C PRO A 206 -10.70 -0.79 -14.56
N LYS A 207 -9.62 -0.08 -14.90
CA LYS A 207 -9.65 1.37 -15.14
C LYS A 207 -9.51 1.66 -16.64
N GLY A 208 -10.30 2.61 -17.16
CA GLY A 208 -10.20 3.07 -18.54
C GLY A 208 -10.47 1.95 -19.55
N SER A 209 -9.51 1.69 -20.44
CA SER A 209 -9.59 0.64 -21.47
C SER A 209 -8.95 -0.69 -21.04
N GLU A 210 -8.64 -0.87 -19.75
CA GLU A 210 -8.14 -2.15 -19.24
C GLU A 210 -9.22 -3.25 -19.38
N PRO A 211 -8.84 -4.48 -19.77
CA PRO A 211 -9.78 -5.59 -19.87
C PRO A 211 -10.21 -6.12 -18.49
N ASP A 212 -11.28 -6.93 -18.48
CA ASP A 212 -11.82 -7.54 -17.26
C ASP A 212 -10.94 -8.66 -16.66
N TYR A 213 -10.05 -9.27 -17.45
CA TYR A 213 -9.08 -10.26 -16.95
C TYR A 213 -7.81 -9.60 -16.39
N LEU A 214 -7.04 -10.34 -15.59
CA LEU A 214 -5.79 -9.83 -15.03
C LEU A 214 -4.77 -9.49 -16.14
N THR A 215 -4.19 -8.30 -16.06
CA THR A 215 -3.04 -7.89 -16.88
C THR A 215 -1.90 -7.43 -15.99
N LEU A 216 -0.67 -7.41 -16.52
CA LEU A 216 0.47 -6.81 -15.83
C LEU A 216 0.19 -5.35 -15.43
N GLY A 217 -0.40 -4.56 -16.33
CA GLY A 217 -0.75 -3.17 -16.06
C GLY A 217 -1.69 -3.03 -14.87
N TYR A 218 -2.76 -3.83 -14.85
CA TYR A 218 -3.70 -3.87 -13.74
C TYR A 218 -3.03 -4.24 -12.41
N LEU A 219 -2.30 -5.36 -12.37
CA LEU A 219 -1.66 -5.84 -11.13
C LEU A 219 -0.64 -4.83 -10.60
N ARG A 220 0.18 -4.26 -11.49
CA ARG A 220 1.14 -3.23 -11.13
C ARG A 220 0.44 -2.02 -10.52
N ASN A 221 -0.57 -1.48 -11.19
CA ASN A 221 -1.29 -0.30 -10.71
C ASN A 221 -1.89 -0.54 -9.32
N ARG A 222 -2.59 -1.67 -9.12
CA ARG A 222 -3.25 -1.97 -7.83
C ARG A 222 -2.28 -2.28 -6.70
N ALA A 223 -1.16 -2.95 -7.00
CA ALA A 223 -0.15 -3.22 -5.98
C ALA A 223 0.57 -1.95 -5.54
N MET A 224 0.89 -1.07 -6.50
CA MET A 224 1.50 0.22 -6.20
C MET A 224 0.52 1.14 -5.44
N ASP A 225 -0.76 1.15 -5.82
CA ASP A 225 -1.81 1.86 -5.08
C ASP A 225 -1.82 1.45 -3.59
N LEU A 226 -1.57 0.17 -3.25
CA LEU A 226 -1.55 -0.31 -1.85
C LEU A 226 -0.19 -0.21 -1.16
N LEU A 227 0.89 0.08 -1.90
CA LEU A 227 2.24 0.11 -1.37
C LEU A 227 2.35 1.13 -0.23
N CYS A 228 1.75 2.31 -0.41
CA CYS A 228 1.77 3.38 0.59
C CYS A 228 1.19 2.94 1.94
N TRP A 229 -0.02 2.37 1.93
CA TRP A 229 -0.64 1.89 3.16
C TRP A 229 0.15 0.77 3.83
N TYR A 230 0.65 -0.18 3.04
CA TYR A 230 1.35 -1.33 3.58
C TYR A 230 2.75 -0.99 4.13
N TRP A 231 3.46 -0.06 3.48
CA TRP A 231 4.83 0.30 3.83
C TRP A 231 4.96 1.50 4.76
N MET A 232 3.91 2.29 4.95
CA MET A 232 3.94 3.42 5.89
C MET A 232 4.57 3.06 7.26
N PRO A 233 4.28 1.88 7.85
CA PRO A 233 4.93 1.45 9.09
C PRO A 233 6.43 1.23 8.95
N TYR A 234 6.93 0.80 7.79
CA TYR A 234 8.36 0.61 7.52
C TYR A 234 9.09 1.95 7.33
N PHE A 235 8.49 2.86 6.56
CA PHE A 235 9.09 4.18 6.29
C PHE A 235 9.14 5.09 7.53
N SER A 236 8.28 4.84 8.51
CA SER A 236 8.25 5.58 9.77
C SER A 236 9.11 4.96 10.90
N ARG A 237 9.73 3.79 10.68
CA ARG A 237 10.56 3.09 11.69
C ARG A 237 11.74 3.91 12.20
N GLY A 238 12.22 4.87 11.42
CA GLY A 238 13.38 5.70 11.76
C GLY A 238 13.15 6.73 12.87
N TYR A 239 11.89 7.13 13.14
CA TYR A 239 11.59 8.30 13.97
C TYR A 239 10.57 8.05 15.09
N LEU A 240 9.65 7.09 14.91
CA LEU A 240 8.47 6.93 15.79
C LEU A 240 8.75 6.59 17.25
N ARG A 241 9.95 6.12 17.60
CA ARG A 241 10.27 5.80 19.00
C ARG A 241 10.66 7.02 19.84
N ASN A 242 11.18 8.10 19.23
CA ASN A 242 11.84 9.19 19.97
C ASN A 242 11.64 10.61 19.37
N SER A 243 10.75 10.82 18.39
CA SER A 243 10.54 12.15 17.78
C SER A 243 9.17 12.74 18.10
N ASP A 244 9.12 14.05 18.35
CA ASP A 244 7.91 14.88 18.36
C ASP A 244 7.28 15.06 16.95
N VAL A 245 7.80 14.35 15.96
CA VAL A 245 7.35 14.41 14.56
C VAL A 245 6.31 13.33 14.29
N ALA A 246 5.10 13.75 13.92
CA ALA A 246 4.02 12.84 13.59
C ALA A 246 3.95 12.57 12.07
N PRO A 247 3.84 11.31 11.63
CA PRO A 247 3.71 10.98 10.22
C PRO A 247 2.29 11.34 9.72
N ILE A 248 2.23 11.94 8.54
CA ILE A 248 0.99 12.19 7.79
C ILE A 248 1.19 11.65 6.38
N VAL A 249 0.31 10.75 5.94
CA VAL A 249 0.24 10.33 4.54
C VAL A 249 -0.54 11.38 3.75
N VAL A 250 0.01 11.79 2.62
CA VAL A 250 -0.67 12.66 1.66
C VAL A 250 -0.93 11.85 0.40
N THR A 251 -2.21 11.63 0.09
CA THR A 251 -2.61 10.78 -1.03
C THR A 251 -3.73 11.41 -1.85
N GLY A 252 -3.63 11.22 -3.17
CA GLY A 252 -4.73 11.48 -4.12
C GLY A 252 -5.61 10.25 -4.35
N ASP A 253 -5.23 9.09 -3.81
CA ASP A 253 -5.95 7.84 -4.01
C ASP A 253 -7.19 7.77 -3.10
N LYS A 254 -8.35 7.69 -3.75
CA LYS A 254 -9.64 7.66 -3.06
C LYS A 254 -9.86 6.35 -2.30
N PHE A 255 -9.35 5.23 -2.81
CA PHE A 255 -9.51 3.94 -2.16
C PHE A 255 -8.70 3.93 -0.87
N LEU A 256 -7.41 4.29 -0.93
CA LEU A 256 -6.52 4.35 0.24
C LEU A 256 -7.14 5.18 1.38
N ALA A 257 -7.62 6.37 1.06
CA ALA A 257 -8.22 7.28 2.03
C ALA A 257 -9.56 6.76 2.58
N ALA A 258 -10.39 6.16 1.72
CA ALA A 258 -11.74 5.75 2.10
C ALA A 258 -11.79 4.38 2.80
N VAL A 259 -10.81 3.50 2.56
CA VAL A 259 -10.87 2.10 2.97
C VAL A 259 -9.72 1.71 3.91
N PRO A 260 -8.48 1.41 3.45
CA PRO A 260 -7.48 0.83 4.32
C PRO A 260 -7.03 1.75 5.45
N PHE A 261 -6.76 3.04 5.20
CA PHE A 261 -6.41 3.96 6.29
C PHE A 261 -7.58 4.32 7.21
N ARG A 262 -8.82 4.12 6.75
CA ARG A 262 -10.01 4.42 7.54
C ARG A 262 -10.36 3.25 8.46
N PHE A 263 -10.54 2.05 7.91
CA PHE A 263 -11.09 0.90 8.63
C PHE A 263 -10.03 -0.06 9.17
N ILE A 264 -8.90 -0.20 8.47
CA ILE A 264 -7.82 -1.13 8.85
C ILE A 264 -6.46 -0.40 8.91
N PRO A 265 -6.36 0.73 9.63
CA PRO A 265 -5.12 1.49 9.73
C PRO A 265 -4.02 0.66 10.39
N PRO A 266 -2.75 0.85 9.99
CA PRO A 266 -1.64 0.26 10.71
C PRO A 266 -1.54 0.79 12.15
N LEU A 267 -0.90 0.00 13.01
CA LEU A 267 -0.37 0.44 14.31
C LEU A 267 1.08 0.87 14.15
N ARG A 268 1.55 1.76 15.04
CA ARG A 268 2.97 2.11 15.06
C ARG A 268 3.83 0.86 15.29
N PRO A 269 4.96 0.71 14.58
CA PRO A 269 5.88 -0.40 14.80
C PRO A 269 6.42 -0.36 16.23
N GLN A 270 6.12 -1.39 17.02
CA GLN A 270 6.64 -1.51 18.37
C GLN A 270 8.09 -2.01 18.38
N SER A 271 8.59 -2.58 17.29
CA SER A 271 9.98 -3.05 17.13
C SER A 271 10.46 -2.84 15.68
N PRO A 272 11.75 -2.56 15.43
CA PRO A 272 12.31 -2.46 14.09
C PRO A 272 12.10 -3.71 13.22
N SER A 273 11.97 -4.90 13.83
CA SER A 273 11.77 -6.19 13.17
C SER A 273 10.37 -6.79 13.42
N GLY A 274 9.49 -6.07 14.11
CA GLY A 274 8.17 -6.57 14.48
C GLY A 274 7.24 -6.74 13.27
N PRO A 275 6.28 -7.68 13.34
CA PRO A 275 5.26 -7.83 12.32
C PRO A 275 4.39 -6.57 12.23
N LEU A 276 3.81 -6.34 11.05
CA LEU A 276 2.81 -5.29 10.89
C LEU A 276 1.56 -5.65 11.69
N ALA A 277 1.29 -4.88 12.75
CA ALA A 277 0.04 -4.93 13.46
C ALA A 277 -0.93 -3.91 12.84
N LEU A 278 -2.20 -4.32 12.69
CA LEU A 278 -3.27 -3.44 12.24
C LEU A 278 -4.23 -3.19 13.38
N GLY A 279 -4.78 -1.98 13.45
CA GLY A 279 -5.99 -1.73 14.21
C GLY A 279 -7.22 -1.95 13.35
N LEU A 280 -8.31 -2.40 13.96
CA LEU A 280 -9.64 -2.21 13.42
C LEU A 280 -10.18 -0.91 14.01
N PHE A 281 -10.44 0.09 13.17
CA PHE A 281 -11.05 1.33 13.63
C PHE A 281 -12.57 1.18 13.67
N LYS A 282 -13.04 0.55 14.76
CA LYS A 282 -14.46 0.20 14.97
C LYS A 282 -15.37 1.41 14.96
N ASP A 283 -14.89 2.58 15.36
CA ASP A 283 -15.69 3.79 15.53
C ASP A 283 -16.28 4.35 14.22
N ASP A 284 -15.68 3.96 13.09
CA ASP A 284 -16.10 4.37 11.76
C ASP A 284 -17.03 3.34 11.07
N MET A 285 -17.29 2.19 11.68
CA MET A 285 -18.11 1.10 11.13
C MET A 285 -19.30 0.80 12.04
N ASN A 286 -20.44 0.40 11.47
CA ASN A 286 -21.56 -0.05 12.30
C ASN A 286 -21.16 -1.31 13.09
N PRO A 287 -21.59 -1.48 14.36
CA PRO A 287 -21.16 -2.61 15.19
C PRO A 287 -21.38 -3.99 14.55
N SER A 288 -22.50 -4.19 13.85
CA SER A 288 -22.80 -5.45 13.15
C SER A 288 -21.86 -5.71 11.97
N ASP A 289 -21.51 -4.66 11.21
CA ASP A 289 -20.57 -4.76 10.08
C ASP A 289 -19.15 -5.01 10.58
N ALA A 290 -18.76 -4.37 11.69
CA ALA A 290 -17.48 -4.59 12.35
C ALA A 290 -17.36 -6.02 12.86
N GLN A 291 -18.42 -6.56 13.45
CA GLN A 291 -18.44 -7.95 13.90
C GLN A 291 -18.34 -8.91 12.71
N LEU A 292 -19.11 -8.68 11.63
CA LEU A 292 -19.03 -9.49 10.43
C LEU A 292 -17.61 -9.51 9.83
N TYR A 293 -16.97 -8.35 9.75
CA TYR A 293 -15.58 -8.23 9.32
C TYR A 293 -14.64 -9.05 10.22
N LEU A 294 -14.75 -8.91 11.55
CA LEU A 294 -13.91 -9.61 12.51
C LEU A 294 -14.09 -11.13 12.42
N ASP A 295 -15.33 -11.60 12.29
CA ASP A 295 -15.64 -13.02 12.14
C ASP A 295 -14.94 -13.59 10.90
N ILE A 296 -15.01 -12.89 9.77
CA ILE A 296 -14.32 -13.30 8.54
C ILE A 296 -12.80 -13.22 8.73
N PHE A 297 -12.27 -12.13 9.28
CA PHE A 297 -10.84 -11.93 9.48
C PHE A 297 -10.22 -13.03 10.35
N ASN A 298 -10.86 -13.37 11.46
CA ASN A 298 -10.42 -14.44 12.36
C ASN A 298 -10.42 -15.81 11.67
N ARG A 299 -11.36 -16.06 10.76
CA ARG A 299 -11.42 -17.30 9.97
C ARG A 299 -10.35 -17.37 8.88
N LEU A 300 -9.89 -16.23 8.38
CA LEU A 300 -8.74 -16.16 7.47
C LEU A 300 -7.40 -16.24 8.21
N HIS A 301 -7.38 -16.09 9.54
CA HIS A 301 -6.15 -16.12 10.30
C HIS A 301 -5.59 -17.55 10.39
N VAL A 302 -4.49 -17.79 9.68
CA VAL A 302 -3.73 -19.05 9.77
C VAL A 302 -2.47 -18.77 10.61
N PRO A 303 -2.27 -19.46 11.75
CA PRO A 303 -1.11 -19.25 12.62
C PRO A 303 0.21 -19.32 11.85
N THR A 304 1.13 -18.43 12.20
CA THR A 304 2.50 -18.42 11.67
C THR A 304 3.43 -19.19 12.61
N ASN A 305 4.34 -19.97 12.04
CA ASN A 305 5.49 -20.44 12.79
C ASN A 305 6.52 -19.31 12.77
N ASP A 306 6.81 -18.73 13.92
CA ASP A 306 7.76 -17.62 14.07
C ASP A 306 9.18 -18.12 13.78
N LEU A 307 9.61 -17.97 12.52
CA LEU A 307 10.99 -18.26 12.11
C LEU A 307 11.61 -17.01 11.51
N VAL A 308 12.89 -16.83 11.78
CA VAL A 308 13.73 -15.87 11.06
C VAL A 308 13.78 -16.30 9.60
N ILE A 309 13.35 -15.43 8.70
CA ILE A 309 13.24 -15.72 7.27
C ILE A 309 14.42 -15.09 6.54
N ASP A 310 15.33 -15.91 6.02
CA ASP A 310 16.40 -15.48 5.12
C ASP A 310 15.87 -15.17 3.70
N GLN A 311 16.75 -14.77 2.78
CA GLN A 311 16.32 -14.41 1.42
C GLN A 311 15.83 -15.60 0.59
N ASP A 312 16.43 -16.78 0.76
CA ASP A 312 16.05 -17.97 0.00
C ASP A 312 14.66 -18.44 0.43
N ARG A 313 14.41 -18.46 1.74
CA ARG A 313 13.08 -18.76 2.28
C ARG A 313 12.05 -17.72 1.85
N LYS A 314 12.40 -16.43 1.77
CA LYS A 314 11.48 -15.41 1.23
C LYS A 314 11.05 -15.75 -0.21
N GLN A 315 11.99 -16.14 -1.06
CA GLN A 315 11.69 -16.51 -2.44
C GLN A 315 10.80 -17.76 -2.52
N GLU A 316 11.09 -18.79 -1.71
CA GLU A 316 10.29 -20.01 -1.62
C GLU A 316 8.84 -19.72 -1.18
N LEU A 317 8.66 -18.95 -0.10
CA LEU A 317 7.34 -18.58 0.38
C LEU A 317 6.54 -17.85 -0.72
N VAL A 318 7.18 -16.91 -1.44
CA VAL A 318 6.52 -16.21 -2.55
C VAL A 318 6.20 -17.17 -3.71
N ALA A 319 7.08 -18.11 -4.05
CA ALA A 319 6.79 -19.12 -5.06
C ALA A 319 5.53 -19.93 -4.68
N ASN A 320 5.47 -20.43 -3.44
CA ASN A 320 4.30 -21.14 -2.92
C ASN A 320 3.01 -20.30 -2.99
N LEU A 321 3.11 -19.00 -2.74
CA LEU A 321 1.99 -18.07 -2.88
C LEU A 321 1.53 -17.98 -4.34
N TYR A 322 2.46 -17.79 -5.27
CA TYR A 322 2.13 -17.73 -6.69
C TYR A 322 1.49 -19.02 -7.18
N ASP A 323 2.00 -20.18 -6.78
CA ASP A 323 1.48 -21.47 -7.24
C ASP A 323 0.11 -21.76 -6.61
N GLY A 324 -0.08 -21.40 -5.33
CA GLY A 324 -1.37 -21.45 -4.66
C GLY A 324 -2.43 -20.55 -5.32
N VAL A 325 -2.06 -19.33 -5.67
CA VAL A 325 -2.96 -18.39 -6.37
C VAL A 325 -3.23 -18.88 -7.79
N ARG A 326 -2.20 -19.33 -8.53
CA ARG A 326 -2.33 -19.87 -9.90
C ARG A 326 -3.39 -20.96 -9.96
N GLY A 327 -3.34 -21.93 -9.03
CA GLY A 327 -4.31 -23.03 -8.95
C GLY A 327 -5.76 -22.59 -8.71
N MET A 328 -5.98 -21.35 -8.29
CA MET A 328 -7.32 -20.79 -8.07
C MET A 328 -7.81 -19.91 -9.21
N LEU A 329 -6.94 -19.38 -10.09
CA LEU A 329 -7.29 -18.44 -11.16
C LEU A 329 -8.03 -19.09 -12.34
N HIS A 330 -8.77 -18.29 -13.12
CA HIS A 330 -9.31 -18.72 -14.40
C HIS A 330 -8.25 -18.64 -15.50
N ALA A 331 -8.42 -19.40 -16.58
CA ALA A 331 -7.47 -19.46 -17.69
C ALA A 331 -7.16 -18.07 -18.31
N GLU A 332 -8.16 -17.19 -18.39
CA GLU A 332 -8.00 -15.82 -18.90
C GLU A 332 -7.08 -14.94 -18.03
N ASP A 333 -7.03 -15.20 -16.72
CA ASP A 333 -6.24 -14.43 -15.76
C ASP A 333 -4.78 -14.90 -15.67
N LEU A 334 -4.51 -16.17 -16.03
CA LEU A 334 -3.19 -16.80 -15.88
C LEU A 334 -2.09 -16.05 -16.65
N LYS A 335 -2.37 -15.65 -17.89
CA LYS A 335 -1.36 -14.99 -18.73
C LYS A 335 -0.87 -13.69 -18.11
N GLY A 336 -1.79 -12.82 -17.66
CA GLY A 336 -1.40 -11.56 -17.04
C GLY A 336 -0.78 -11.74 -15.66
N PHE A 337 -1.21 -12.76 -14.92
CA PHE A 337 -0.61 -13.12 -13.64
C PHE A 337 0.85 -13.56 -13.79
N ASP A 338 1.14 -14.41 -14.78
CA ASP A 338 2.49 -14.90 -15.08
C ASP A 338 3.40 -13.78 -15.60
N GLN A 339 2.89 -12.90 -16.46
CA GLN A 339 3.60 -11.68 -16.85
C GLN A 339 3.91 -10.79 -15.64
N GLY A 340 2.99 -10.69 -14.68
CA GLY A 340 3.20 -10.03 -13.40
C GLY A 340 4.37 -10.62 -12.61
N ARG A 341 4.40 -11.95 -12.45
CA ARG A 341 5.48 -12.70 -11.81
C ARG A 341 6.83 -12.40 -12.45
N MET A 342 6.92 -12.54 -13.78
CA MET A 342 8.16 -12.30 -14.54
C MET A 342 8.65 -10.86 -14.45
N TRP A 343 7.74 -9.90 -14.38
CA TRP A 343 8.08 -8.49 -14.24
C TRP A 343 8.71 -8.18 -12.87
N ILE A 344 8.19 -8.78 -11.80
CA ILE A 344 8.71 -8.60 -10.45
C ILE A 344 10.06 -9.30 -10.28
N PHE A 345 10.18 -10.55 -10.74
CA PHE A 345 11.36 -11.40 -10.55
C PHE A 345 12.00 -11.77 -11.90
N PRO A 346 12.60 -10.81 -12.62
CA PRO A 346 13.21 -11.06 -13.92
C PRO A 346 14.35 -12.08 -13.79
N GLY A 347 14.34 -13.12 -14.62
CA GLY A 347 15.40 -14.13 -14.67
C GLY A 347 15.30 -15.27 -13.66
N THR A 348 14.30 -15.27 -12.77
CA THR A 348 14.01 -16.47 -11.96
C THR A 348 13.16 -17.45 -12.76
N VAL A 349 13.77 -18.55 -13.19
CA VAL A 349 13.03 -19.74 -13.63
C VAL A 349 12.62 -20.47 -12.36
N LEU A 350 11.46 -20.13 -11.82
CA LEU A 350 10.85 -20.95 -10.78
C LEU A 350 10.30 -22.19 -11.50
N ASN A 351 10.76 -23.36 -11.04
CA ASN A 351 10.61 -24.65 -11.69
C ASN A 351 9.17 -24.86 -12.23
N PRO A 352 8.97 -25.14 -13.52
CA PRO A 352 7.62 -25.32 -14.09
C PRO A 352 6.89 -26.57 -13.60
N ASP A 353 7.57 -27.44 -12.83
CA ASP A 353 7.09 -28.75 -12.40
C ASP A 353 6.80 -28.86 -10.89
N CYS A 354 6.34 -27.78 -10.24
CA CYS A 354 5.85 -27.79 -8.85
C CYS A 354 4.36 -27.49 -8.75
#